data_AF-A0A1B4VCN2-F1
#
_entry.id   AF-A0A1B4VCN2-F1
#
_cell.length_a   1.000
_cell.length_b   1.000
_cell.length_c   1.000
_cell.angle_alpha   90.00
_cell.angle_beta   90.00
_cell.angle_gamma   90.00
#
_symmetry.space_group_name_H-M   'P 1'
#
loop_
_entity.id
_entity.type
_entity.pdbx_description
1 polymer ?
#
loop_
_entity_poly.entity_id
_entity_poly.type
_entity_poly.pdbx_seq_one_letter_code
_entity_poly.pdbx_strand_id
1 'polypeptide(L)'
;MATHPTLDLRFAPELRARLENFLASITDYEPTLVLMKGRRLPYSAERWDYGAYRPEHVELVRGELQRAGKRLLFIADGVVVAIPQSHLLHELKGRTLDVARNGSILVSDAAEA
;
A
#
# COMPACT_ATOMS: atom_id res chain seq x y z
N MET A 1 9.76 0.21 20.68
CA MET A 1 8.83 -0.02 19.55
C MET A 1 9.57 0.32 18.27
N ALA A 2 9.60 -0.58 17.28
CA ALA A 2 10.27 -0.28 16.01
C ALA A 2 9.45 0.77 15.24
N THR A 3 9.98 1.96 15.07
CA THR A 3 9.34 3.02 14.28
C THR A 3 9.45 2.69 12.79
N HIS A 4 8.31 2.47 12.14
CA HIS A 4 8.26 2.27 10.69
C HIS A 4 8.68 3.56 9.97
N PRO A 5 9.43 3.47 8.85
CA PRO A 5 9.78 4.64 8.06
C PRO A 5 8.52 5.29 7.46
N THR A 6 8.45 6.61 7.49
CA THR A 6 7.43 7.37 6.77
C THR A 6 7.74 7.36 5.27
N LEU A 7 6.74 7.01 4.48
CA LEU A 7 6.74 7.16 3.03
C LEU A 7 5.98 8.47 2.71
N ASP A 8 6.61 9.32 1.91
CA ASP A 8 5.95 10.50 1.34
C ASP A 8 4.92 10.02 0.30
N LEU A 9 3.74 9.67 0.76
CA LEU A 9 2.62 9.15 -0.02
C LEU A 9 1.33 9.58 0.67
N ARG A 10 0.41 10.15 -0.10
CA ARG A 10 -0.90 10.58 0.38
C ARG A 10 -2.01 9.74 -0.23
N PHE A 11 -3.13 9.63 0.48
CA PHE A 11 -4.37 9.08 -0.06
C PHE A 11 -5.36 10.22 -0.29
N ALA A 12 -5.98 10.27 -1.45
CA ALA A 12 -7.13 11.14 -1.68
C ALA A 12 -8.24 10.78 -0.68
N PRO A 13 -9.06 11.75 -0.22
CA PRO A 13 -10.07 11.51 0.80
C PRO A 13 -11.02 10.34 0.49
N GLU A 14 -11.45 10.20 -0.77
CA GLU A 14 -12.32 9.09 -1.18
C GLU A 14 -11.61 7.74 -1.07
N LEU A 15 -10.37 7.63 -1.57
CA LEU A 15 -9.59 6.40 -1.44
C LEU A 15 -9.37 6.06 0.03
N ARG A 16 -9.00 7.04 0.86
CA ARG A 16 -8.81 6.84 2.29
C ARG A 16 -10.05 6.24 2.96
N ALA A 17 -11.22 6.83 2.73
CA ALA A 17 -12.48 6.31 3.27
C ALA A 17 -12.77 4.88 2.79
N ARG A 18 -12.47 4.55 1.52
CA ARG A 18 -12.61 3.18 1.00
C ARG A 18 -11.65 2.20 1.66
N LEU A 19 -10.40 2.59 1.89
CA LEU A 19 -9.39 1.76 2.57
C LEU A 19 -9.79 1.48 4.01
N GLU A 20 -10.22 2.52 4.74
CA GLU A 20 -10.68 2.41 6.12
C GLU A 20 -11.90 1.48 6.21
N ASN A 21 -12.90 1.65 5.34
CA ASN A 21 -14.07 0.76 5.27
C ASN A 21 -13.70 -0.68 4.91
N PHE A 22 -12.78 -0.88 3.96
CA PHE A 22 -12.31 -2.20 3.56
C PHE A 22 -11.64 -2.93 4.74
N LEU A 23 -10.72 -2.27 5.44
CA LEU A 23 -10.04 -2.84 6.59
C LEU A 23 -11.02 -3.13 7.73
N ALA A 24 -11.95 -2.20 8.01
CA ALA A 24 -12.98 -2.40 9.03
C ALA A 24 -13.96 -3.55 8.71
N SER A 25 -14.14 -3.88 7.42
CA SER A 25 -14.99 -5.01 7.01
C SER A 25 -14.37 -6.38 7.29
N ILE A 26 -13.05 -6.43 7.55
CA ILE A 26 -12.34 -7.67 7.87
C ILE A 26 -12.39 -7.87 9.39
N THR A 27 -13.22 -8.80 9.84
CA THR A 27 -13.45 -9.05 11.27
C THR A 27 -12.72 -10.27 11.83
N ASP A 28 -12.20 -11.14 10.96
CA ASP A 28 -11.61 -12.43 11.36
C ASP A 28 -10.18 -12.30 11.93
N TYR A 29 -9.54 -11.14 11.73
CA TYR A 29 -8.16 -10.84 12.15
C TYR A 29 -7.91 -9.34 12.08
N GLU A 30 -6.83 -8.85 12.70
CA GLU A 30 -6.36 -7.47 12.57
C GLU A 30 -5.63 -7.29 11.22
N PRO A 31 -6.21 -6.60 10.22
CA PRO A 31 -5.64 -6.55 8.88
C PRO A 31 -4.55 -5.46 8.78
N THR A 32 -3.48 -5.77 8.06
CA THR A 32 -2.52 -4.75 7.60
C THR A 32 -2.78 -4.42 6.14
N LEU A 33 -2.96 -3.13 5.82
CA LEU A 33 -3.13 -2.68 4.44
C LEU A 33 -1.92 -3.04 3.59
N VAL A 34 -2.14 -3.59 2.40
CA VAL A 34 -1.09 -3.93 1.44
C VAL A 34 -1.29 -3.12 0.18
N LEU A 35 -0.24 -2.49 -0.33
CA LEU A 35 -0.21 -1.88 -1.66
C LEU A 35 0.66 -2.71 -2.59
N MET A 36 0.12 -3.08 -3.74
CA MET A 36 0.83 -3.88 -4.74
C MET A 36 0.54 -3.39 -6.15
N LYS A 37 1.58 -3.36 -6.99
CA LYS A 37 1.44 -3.13 -8.42
C LYS A 37 1.07 -4.45 -9.10
N GLY A 38 -0.06 -4.45 -9.79
CA GLY A 38 -0.53 -5.60 -10.58
C GLY A 38 0.53 -6.01 -11.61
N ARG A 39 0.71 -7.32 -11.82
CA ARG A 39 1.63 -7.81 -12.86
C ARG A 39 1.15 -7.33 -14.23
N ARG A 40 2.11 -6.96 -15.08
CA ARG A 40 1.91 -6.62 -16.51
C ARG A 40 1.35 -7.84 -17.25
N LEU A 41 0.03 -8.01 -17.26
CA LEU A 41 -0.65 -8.88 -18.21
C LEU A 41 -0.75 -8.13 -19.55
N PRO A 42 -0.77 -8.84 -20.70
CA PRO A 42 -0.78 -8.20 -22.02
C PRO A 42 -1.92 -7.19 -22.25
N TYR A 43 -2.95 -7.22 -21.41
CA TYR A 43 -4.14 -6.38 -21.50
C TYR A 43 -4.48 -5.62 -20.20
N SER A 44 -3.62 -5.68 -19.17
CA SER A 44 -3.84 -4.92 -17.93
C SER A 44 -2.93 -3.70 -17.93
N ALA A 45 -3.53 -2.50 -17.81
CA ALA A 45 -2.77 -1.29 -17.50
C ALA A 45 -1.94 -1.51 -16.23
N GLU A 46 -0.71 -1.01 -16.21
CA GLU A 46 0.09 -0.94 -14.99
C GLU A 46 -0.69 -0.12 -13.96
N ARG A 47 -1.16 -0.78 -12.90
CA ARG A 47 -1.98 -0.17 -11.87
C ARG A 47 -1.53 -0.64 -10.49
N TRP A 48 -1.70 0.24 -9.52
CA TRP A 48 -1.61 -0.12 -8.13
C TRP A 48 -2.98 -0.61 -7.67
N ASP A 49 -2.98 -1.65 -6.85
CA ASP A 49 -4.14 -2.25 -6.20
C ASP A 49 -3.83 -2.36 -4.70
N TYR A 50 -4.88 -2.51 -3.89
CA TYR A 50 -4.75 -2.71 -2.46
C TYR A 50 -5.39 -4.01 -2.00
N GLY A 51 -4.91 -4.52 -0.87
CA GLY A 51 -5.45 -5.70 -0.20
C GLY A 51 -5.12 -5.68 1.29
N ALA A 52 -5.26 -6.82 1.97
CA ALA A 52 -4.92 -6.95 3.37
C ALA A 52 -4.09 -8.21 3.63
N TYR A 53 -3.10 -8.08 4.51
CA TYR A 53 -2.40 -9.22 5.09
C TYR A 53 -2.93 -9.52 6.48
N ARG A 54 -3.00 -10.82 6.77
CA ARG A 54 -3.10 -11.34 8.14
C ARG A 54 -1.78 -11.09 8.89
N PRO A 55 -1.79 -10.96 10.22
CA PRO A 55 -0.58 -10.77 11.01
C PRO A 55 0.49 -11.84 10.74
N GLU A 56 0.12 -13.12 10.62
CA GLU A 56 1.09 -14.19 10.33
C GLU A 56 1.80 -14.00 8.98
N HIS A 57 1.07 -13.49 7.99
CA HIS A 57 1.61 -13.24 6.66
C HIS A 57 2.55 -12.03 6.65
N VAL A 58 2.24 -10.99 7.42
CA VAL A 58 3.13 -9.84 7.61
C VAL A 58 4.46 -10.29 8.19
N GLU A 59 4.43 -11.13 9.22
CA GLU A 59 5.62 -11.65 9.87
C GLU A 59 6.49 -12.50 8.93
N LEU A 60 5.86 -13.39 8.17
CA LEU A 60 6.53 -14.22 7.17
C LEU A 60 7.26 -13.36 6.12
N VAL A 61 6.53 -12.47 5.45
CA VAL A 61 7.08 -11.63 4.37
C VAL A 61 8.10 -10.64 4.90
N ARG A 62 7.90 -10.11 6.12
CA ARG A 62 8.86 -9.23 6.77
C ARG A 62 10.19 -9.96 6.99
N GLY A 63 10.16 -11.20 7.47
CA GLY A 63 11.35 -12.01 7.66
C GLY A 63 12.13 -12.24 6.36
N GLU A 64 11.44 -12.55 5.27
CA GLU A 64 12.07 -12.71 3.95
C GLU A 64 12.71 -11.43 3.43
N LEU A 65 11.99 -10.31 3.51
CA LEU A 65 12.50 -9.02 3.04
C LEU A 65 13.65 -8.51 3.91
N GLN A 66 13.59 -8.68 5.22
CA GLN A 66 14.67 -8.28 6.13
C GLN A 66 15.97 -9.04 5.84
N ARG A 67 15.90 -10.34 5.52
CA ARG A 67 17.09 -11.12 5.08
C ARG A 67 17.70 -10.56 3.80
N ALA A 68 16.89 -9.95 2.93
CA ALA A 68 17.33 -9.26 1.73
C ALA A 68 17.67 -7.77 1.96
N GLY A 69 17.73 -7.29 3.20
CA GLY A 69 18.00 -5.89 3.55
C GLY A 69 16.87 -4.92 3.18
N LYS A 70 15.66 -5.43 2.94
CA LYS A 70 14.49 -4.67 2.49
C LYS A 70 13.48 -4.48 3.63
N ARG A 71 12.67 -3.42 3.53
CA ARG A 71 11.59 -3.12 4.47
C ARG A 71 10.24 -3.44 3.84
N LEU A 72 9.34 -4.01 4.65
CA LEU A 72 7.96 -4.29 4.25
C LEU A 72 7.01 -3.15 4.65
N LEU A 73 7.12 -2.68 5.90
CA LEU A 73 6.14 -1.79 6.52
C LEU A 73 6.61 -0.33 6.48
N PHE A 74 5.71 0.56 6.08
CA PHE A 74 5.88 2.00 5.98
C PHE A 74 4.67 2.72 6.59
N ILE A 75 4.84 3.98 6.98
CA ILE A 75 3.73 4.87 7.34
C ILE A 75 3.45 5.77 6.14
N ALA A 76 2.27 5.67 5.55
CA ALA A 76 1.80 6.55 4.47
C ALA A 76 0.53 7.28 4.95
N ASP A 77 0.55 8.61 4.95
CA ASP A 77 -0.57 9.44 5.44
C ASP A 77 -1.13 9.04 6.83
N GLY A 78 -0.24 8.63 7.74
CA GLY A 78 -0.61 8.16 9.08
C GLY A 78 -1.13 6.72 9.15
N VAL A 79 -1.21 6.00 8.03
CA VAL A 79 -1.64 4.60 7.95
C VAL A 79 -0.42 3.68 7.79
N VAL A 80 -0.41 2.56 8.51
CA VAL A 80 0.61 1.51 8.31
C VAL A 80 0.29 0.71 7.07
N VAL A 81 1.24 0.68 6.13
CA VAL A 81 1.10 -0.02 4.84
C VAL A 81 2.25 -0.99 4.60
N ALA A 82 1.91 -2.18 4.13
CA ALA A 82 2.84 -3.18 3.63
C ALA A 82 3.06 -3.01 2.12
N ILE A 83 4.31 -2.85 1.71
CA ILE A 83 4.70 -2.72 0.30
C ILE A 83 5.75 -3.80 -0.02
N PRO A 84 5.31 -5.00 -0.46
CA PRO A 84 6.23 -6.12 -0.71
C PRO A 84 7.16 -5.84 -1.91
N GLN A 85 6.70 -5.05 -2.88
CA GLN A 85 7.47 -4.65 -4.07
C GLN A 85 8.36 -3.44 -3.78
N SER A 86 9.26 -3.55 -2.80
CA SER A 86 10.15 -2.47 -2.35
C SER A 86 10.98 -1.79 -3.46
N HIS A 87 11.27 -2.49 -4.56
CA HIS A 87 11.95 -1.92 -5.73
C HIS A 87 11.11 -0.87 -6.48
N LEU A 88 9.78 -0.84 -6.26
CA LEU A 88 8.83 0.08 -6.89
C LEU A 88 8.44 1.27 -5.99
N LEU A 89 9.05 1.41 -4.80
CA LEU A 89 8.74 2.53 -3.88
C LEU A 89 8.92 3.91 -4.53
N HIS A 90 9.83 4.02 -5.50
CA HIS A 90 10.08 5.24 -6.25
C HIS A 90 8.87 5.70 -7.08
N GLU A 91 7.95 4.78 -7.44
CA GLU A 91 6.70 5.11 -8.13
C GLU A 91 5.65 5.73 -7.22
N LEU A 92 5.77 5.52 -5.91
CA LEU A 92 4.82 6.01 -4.90
C LEU A 92 5.31 7.27 -4.19
N LYS A 93 6.63 7.45 -4.08
CA LYS A 93 7.19 8.59 -3.34
C LYS A 93 6.81 9.93 -3.98
N GLY A 94 6.30 10.86 -3.17
CA GLY A 94 5.81 12.17 -3.59
C GLY A 94 4.46 12.13 -4.32
N ARG A 95 3.72 11.03 -4.22
CA ARG A 95 2.47 10.83 -4.97
C ARG A 95 1.22 10.91 -4.09
N THR A 96 0.10 11.20 -4.76
CA THR A 96 -1.24 11.01 -4.19
C THR A 96 -1.94 9.86 -4.91
N LEU A 97 -2.44 8.91 -4.13
CA LEU A 97 -3.23 7.78 -4.61
C LEU A 97 -4.71 8.14 -4.57
N ASP A 98 -5.41 7.88 -5.68
CA ASP A 98 -6.84 8.15 -5.81
C ASP A 98 -7.57 6.94 -6.40
N VAL A 99 -8.89 6.94 -6.35
CA VAL A 99 -9.74 5.90 -6.92
C VAL A 99 -9.96 6.16 -8.40
N ALA A 100 -9.64 5.18 -9.24
CA ALA A 100 -10.10 5.14 -10.62
C ALA A 100 -11.60 4.81 -10.69
N ARG A 101 -12.27 5.25 -11.76
CA ARG A 101 -13.69 4.92 -12.00
C ARG A 101 -14.01 3.42 -12.05
N ASN A 102 -13.01 2.57 -12.30
CA ASN A 102 -13.13 1.12 -12.35
C ASN A 102 -12.75 0.40 -11.03
N GLY A 103 -12.49 1.16 -9.95
CA GLY A 103 -12.12 0.64 -8.64
C GLY A 103 -10.62 0.36 -8.43
N SER A 104 -9.75 0.58 -9.42
CA SER A 104 -8.29 0.52 -9.22
C SER A 104 -7.73 1.80 -8.59
N ILE A 105 -6.44 1.80 -8.22
CA ILE A 105 -5.76 3.01 -7.74
C ILE A 105 -5.14 3.78 -8.93
N LEU A 106 -5.43 5.07 -9.02
CA LEU A 106 -4.70 6.04 -9.82
C LEU A 106 -3.54 6.61 -9.01
N VAL A 107 -2.37 6.70 -9.63
CA VAL A 107 -1.22 7.40 -9.06
C VAL A 107 -1.12 8.75 -9.74
N SER A 108 -1.15 9.82 -8.96
CA SER A 108 -0.99 11.20 -9.46
C SER A 108 0.19 11.87 -8.77
N ASP A 109 0.80 12.87 -9.43
CA ASP A 109 1.66 13.81 -8.72
C ASP A 109 0.92 14.38 -7.51
N ALA A 110 1.62 14.60 -6.40
CA ALA A 110 0.99 15.29 -5.27
C ALA A 110 0.42 16.62 -5.76
N ALA A 111 -0.90 16.78 -5.68
CA ALA A 111 -1.52 18.08 -5.92
C ALA A 111 -0.83 19.08 -4.99
N GLU A 112 -0.27 20.15 -5.57
CA GLU A 112 0.18 21.29 -4.80
C GLU A 112 -1.01 21.77 -3.97
N ALA A 113 -0.95 21.53 -2.67
CA ALA A 113 -1.93 21.96 -1.69
C ALA A 113 -1.53 23.33 -1.14
#